data_AF-A0A554LKT7-F1
#
_entry.id   AF-A0A554LKT7-F1
#
_cell.length_a   1.000
_cell.length_b   1.000
_cell.length_c   1.000
_cell.angle_alpha   90.00
_cell.angle_beta   90.00
_cell.angle_gamma   90.00
#
_symmetry.space_group_name_H-M   'P 1'
#
loop_
_entity.id
_entity.type
_entity.pdbx_description
1 polymer ?
#
loop_
_entity_poly.entity_id
_entity_poly.type
_entity_poly.pdbx_seq_one_letter_code
_entity_poly.pdbx_strand_id
1 'polypeptide(L)'
;MNTQNLANNQDTAAPAVGQDQNNLAGASAGGALTDGQSQAQTQPTSSQVNASIPPADEISTEDILNKDILELMGAKNMPEEKKQVLYQKMMATIKNRAMQRVFETMPEQDLDEWKRVLEAGDQAQIDQFLIARKIDVKKFFLQEAMIYKIEMAGITQEALKQSQNKQ
;
A
#
# COMPACT_ATOMS: atom_id res chain seq x y z
N MET A 1 1.55 -55.54 -32.80
CA MET A 1 2.48 -55.14 -33.87
C MET A 1 2.56 -53.61 -33.90
N ASN A 2 3.69 -53.07 -34.34
CA ASN A 2 4.12 -51.65 -34.31
C ASN A 2 4.27 -51.04 -32.90
N THR A 3 5.48 -50.90 -32.34
CA THR A 3 6.62 -49.99 -32.69
C THR A 3 6.29 -48.52 -32.36
N GLN A 4 6.80 -47.93 -31.26
CA GLN A 4 8.21 -47.66 -30.91
C GLN A 4 8.77 -46.42 -31.64
N ASN A 5 8.94 -45.34 -30.87
CA ASN A 5 9.76 -44.15 -31.13
C ASN A 5 10.13 -43.65 -29.72
N LEU A 6 11.36 -43.67 -29.20
CA LEU A 6 12.61 -43.03 -29.67
C LEU A 6 12.41 -41.54 -30.04
N ALA A 7 13.30 -40.61 -29.67
CA ALA A 7 14.33 -40.56 -28.62
C ALA A 7 14.80 -39.10 -28.51
N ASN A 8 15.57 -38.77 -27.46
CA ASN A 8 16.56 -37.69 -27.36
C ASN A 8 16.25 -36.27 -27.90
N ASN A 9 16.46 -35.29 -27.03
CA ASN A 9 17.54 -34.32 -27.25
C ASN A 9 18.09 -33.81 -25.91
N GLN A 10 19.35 -34.16 -25.63
CA GLN A 10 20.23 -33.47 -24.69
C GLN A 10 21.22 -32.67 -25.52
N ASP A 11 21.36 -31.37 -25.26
CA ASP A 11 22.49 -30.48 -25.61
C ASP A 11 22.04 -29.00 -25.41
N THR A 12 22.86 -28.01 -25.04
CA THR A 12 24.19 -27.96 -24.39
C THR A 12 24.44 -26.53 -23.86
N ALA A 13 25.50 -26.37 -23.06
CA ALA A 13 26.31 -25.14 -22.88
C ALA A 13 25.73 -23.88 -22.17
N ALA A 14 26.29 -23.62 -20.97
CA ALA A 14 26.71 -22.27 -20.56
C ALA A 14 28.07 -21.93 -21.24
N PRO A 15 28.55 -20.66 -21.35
CA PRO A 15 28.89 -19.73 -20.24
C PRO A 15 28.33 -18.30 -20.51
N ALA A 16 28.75 -17.15 -19.95
CA ALA A 16 29.83 -16.74 -19.01
C ALA A 16 29.31 -15.59 -18.10
N VAL A 17 29.75 -15.43 -16.85
CA VAL A 17 30.92 -14.65 -16.38
C VAL A 17 31.19 -13.33 -17.13
N GLY A 18 30.81 -12.22 -16.50
CA GLY A 18 31.26 -10.86 -16.82
C GLY A 18 31.27 -10.02 -15.54
N GLN A 19 32.45 -9.80 -14.96
CA GLN A 19 32.64 -8.91 -13.80
C GLN A 19 33.05 -7.53 -14.30
N ASP A 20 32.20 -6.51 -14.11
CA ASP A 20 32.63 -5.11 -14.24
C ASP A 20 32.77 -4.49 -12.85
N GLN A 21 34.02 -4.43 -12.38
CA GLN A 21 34.41 -3.58 -11.27
C GLN A 21 34.66 -2.17 -11.80
N ASN A 22 33.74 -1.23 -11.55
CA ASN A 22 34.04 0.19 -11.71
C ASN A 22 34.07 0.91 -10.36
N ASN A 23 35.28 0.94 -9.82
CA ASN A 23 35.72 1.78 -8.72
C ASN A 23 35.78 3.24 -9.19
N LEU A 24 35.13 4.17 -8.49
CA LEU A 24 35.56 5.57 -8.51
C LEU A 24 35.22 6.26 -7.18
N ALA A 25 36.23 6.38 -6.31
CA ALA A 25 36.18 7.28 -5.17
C ALA A 25 36.27 8.74 -5.63
N GLY A 26 35.45 9.63 -5.05
CA GLY A 26 35.48 11.07 -5.32
C GLY A 26 35.14 11.84 -4.06
N ALA A 27 36.12 12.55 -3.51
CA ALA A 27 36.01 13.25 -2.22
C ALA A 27 35.91 14.78 -2.40
N SER A 28 34.97 15.39 -1.66
CA SER A 28 34.97 16.80 -1.23
C SER A 28 33.90 16.94 -0.13
N ALA A 29 34.14 17.38 1.11
CA ALA A 29 35.03 18.40 1.70
C ALA A 29 34.54 19.85 1.49
N GLY A 30 34.20 20.52 2.61
CA GLY A 30 33.68 21.89 2.70
C GLY A 30 32.14 21.96 2.77
N GLY A 31 31.52 22.81 3.59
CA GLY A 31 32.03 23.82 4.54
C GLY A 31 30.93 24.83 4.90
N ALA A 32 31.10 25.60 5.99
CA ALA A 32 30.13 26.53 6.59
C ALA A 32 28.88 25.83 7.21
N LEU A 33 28.52 25.94 8.50
CA LEU A 33 28.71 27.00 9.51
C LEU A 33 28.15 28.36 9.09
N THR A 34 26.86 28.57 9.38
CA THR A 34 26.23 29.89 9.55
C THR A 34 25.35 29.89 10.79
N ASP A 35 25.86 30.46 11.88
CA ASP A 35 25.07 30.75 13.08
C ASP A 35 24.03 31.84 12.78
N GLY A 36 22.75 31.46 12.86
CA GLY A 36 21.61 32.36 12.68
C GLY A 36 20.90 32.64 13.99
N GLN A 37 21.48 33.45 14.88
CA GLN A 37 20.78 33.92 16.08
C GLN A 37 19.57 34.78 15.68
N SER A 38 18.37 34.40 16.11
CA SER A 38 17.21 35.30 16.11
C SER A 38 16.25 34.99 17.27
N GLN A 39 16.63 35.55 18.42
CA GLN A 39 15.79 36.14 19.47
C GLN A 39 14.42 35.51 19.75
N ALA A 40 14.31 34.88 20.92
CA ALA A 40 13.04 34.48 21.50
C ALA A 40 12.19 35.71 21.86
N GLN A 41 10.93 35.75 21.37
CA GLN A 41 9.86 36.54 21.97
C GLN A 41 8.91 35.61 22.72
N THR A 42 9.07 35.56 24.04
CA THR A 42 8.12 34.92 24.95
C THR A 42 6.88 35.80 25.11
N GLN A 43 5.80 35.50 24.40
CA GLN A 43 4.47 36.01 24.76
C GLN A 43 3.85 35.14 25.88
N PRO A 44 3.11 35.74 26.82
CA PRO A 44 2.61 35.04 27.99
C PRO A 44 1.53 34.02 27.63
N THR A 45 1.74 32.78 28.06
CA THR A 45 0.77 31.69 28.00
C THR A 45 -0.46 31.99 28.87
N SER A 46 -1.52 32.52 28.27
CA SER A 46 -2.86 32.46 28.87
C SER A 46 -3.39 31.03 28.73
N SER A 47 -2.97 30.16 29.65
CA SER A 47 -3.41 28.77 29.75
C SER A 47 -4.87 28.66 30.17
N GLN A 48 -5.80 29.05 29.30
CA GLN A 48 -7.16 28.50 29.34
C GLN A 48 -7.13 27.14 28.67
N VAL A 49 -6.71 26.14 29.48
CA VAL A 49 -6.93 24.73 29.19
C VAL A 49 -8.43 24.46 29.37
N ASN A 50 -9.25 25.00 28.46
CA ASN A 50 -10.63 24.60 28.33
C ASN A 50 -10.63 23.23 27.67
N ALA A 51 -10.27 22.21 28.45
CA ALA A 51 -10.36 20.82 28.10
C ALA A 51 -11.84 20.44 28.05
N SER A 52 -12.54 20.96 27.06
CA SER A 52 -13.72 20.33 26.49
C SER A 52 -13.28 18.96 26.04
N ILE A 53 -13.50 17.97 26.91
CA ILE A 53 -13.32 16.55 26.65
C ILE A 53 -14.02 16.28 25.31
N PRO A 54 -13.30 15.84 24.25
CA PRO A 54 -13.95 15.54 22.99
C PRO A 54 -15.01 14.45 23.24
N PRO A 55 -16.18 14.51 22.57
CA PRO A 55 -17.21 13.50 22.75
C PRO A 55 -16.62 12.11 22.48
N ALA A 56 -16.95 11.14 23.32
CA ALA A 56 -16.29 9.83 23.38
C ALA A 56 -16.58 8.88 22.18
N ASP A 57 -17.09 9.44 21.07
CA ASP A 57 -17.71 8.75 19.93
C ASP A 57 -17.10 9.18 18.58
N GLU A 58 -15.85 9.63 18.54
CA GLU A 58 -15.08 9.85 17.30
C GLU A 58 -13.88 8.89 17.24
N ILE A 59 -13.77 8.12 16.15
CA ILE A 59 -12.64 7.23 15.92
C ILE A 59 -11.39 8.08 15.65
N SER A 60 -10.39 7.99 16.54
CA SER A 60 -9.17 8.79 16.43
C SER A 60 -8.24 8.28 15.33
N THR A 61 -7.30 9.12 14.89
CA THR A 61 -6.23 8.68 13.97
C THR A 61 -5.41 7.53 14.55
N GLU A 62 -5.20 7.53 15.88
CA GLU A 62 -4.48 6.47 16.59
C GLU A 62 -5.24 5.13 16.54
N ASP A 63 -6.58 5.18 16.61
CA ASP A 63 -7.44 4.01 16.41
C ASP A 63 -7.36 3.47 14.98
N ILE A 64 -7.42 4.35 13.98
CA ILE A 64 -7.26 4.00 12.56
C ILE A 64 -5.90 3.37 12.29
N LEU A 65 -4.83 3.76 12.98
CA LEU A 65 -3.52 3.16 12.80
C LEU A 65 -3.43 1.80 13.51
N ASN A 66 -3.76 1.72 14.80
CA ASN A 66 -3.40 0.58 15.65
C ASN A 66 -4.45 -0.54 15.76
N LYS A 67 -5.75 -0.25 15.62
CA LYS A 67 -6.82 -1.26 15.79
C LYS A 67 -7.03 -2.06 14.50
N ASP A 68 -7.44 -3.32 14.60
CA ASP A 68 -7.93 -4.04 13.42
C ASP A 68 -9.27 -3.47 12.95
N ILE A 69 -9.56 -3.58 11.64
CA ILE A 69 -10.79 -3.06 11.05
C ILE A 69 -12.04 -3.70 11.67
N LEU A 70 -12.00 -4.95 12.12
CA LEU A 70 -13.15 -5.57 12.80
C LEU A 70 -13.35 -5.01 14.21
N GLU A 71 -12.30 -4.53 14.87
CA GLU A 71 -12.42 -3.85 16.15
C GLU A 71 -13.02 -2.46 15.97
N LEU A 72 -12.61 -1.73 14.93
CA LEU A 72 -13.21 -0.46 14.52
C LEU A 72 -14.69 -0.61 14.13
N MET A 73 -15.08 -1.76 13.56
CA MET A 73 -16.47 -2.10 13.25
C MET A 73 -17.25 -2.71 14.44
N GLY A 74 -16.66 -2.83 15.63
CA GLY A 74 -17.30 -3.49 16.80
C GLY A 74 -17.53 -5.00 16.64
N ALA A 75 -16.98 -5.62 15.59
CA ALA A 75 -17.23 -6.99 15.15
C ALA A 75 -16.15 -7.99 15.60
N LYS A 76 -15.37 -7.66 16.64
CA LYS A 76 -14.23 -8.47 17.15
C LYS A 76 -14.62 -9.93 17.51
N ASN A 77 -15.87 -10.15 17.90
CA ASN A 77 -16.41 -11.46 18.30
C ASN A 77 -17.08 -12.24 17.14
N MET A 78 -16.81 -11.88 15.88
CA MET A 78 -17.33 -12.60 14.72
C MET A 78 -16.74 -14.02 14.62
N PRO A 79 -17.53 -15.07 14.28
CA PRO A 79 -17.00 -16.40 13.98
C PRO A 79 -15.91 -16.39 12.91
N GLU A 80 -14.89 -17.22 13.07
CA GLU A 80 -13.67 -17.20 12.26
C GLU A 80 -13.93 -17.44 10.77
N GLU A 81 -14.88 -18.30 10.41
CA GLU A 81 -15.26 -18.56 9.02
C GLU A 81 -15.87 -17.31 8.37
N LYS A 82 -16.72 -16.58 9.10
CA LYS A 82 -17.32 -15.31 8.64
C LYS A 82 -16.27 -14.21 8.53
N LYS A 83 -15.33 -14.19 9.48
CA LYS A 83 -14.19 -13.27 9.53
C LYS A 83 -13.28 -13.43 8.30
N GLN A 84 -12.94 -14.67 7.93
CA GLN A 84 -12.16 -14.97 6.73
C GLN A 84 -12.88 -14.57 5.44
N VAL A 85 -14.18 -14.89 5.31
CA VAL A 85 -14.99 -14.48 4.15
C VAL A 85 -15.08 -12.95 4.04
N LEU A 86 -15.16 -12.23 5.17
CA LEU A 86 -15.16 -10.77 5.18
C LEU A 86 -13.79 -10.21 4.74
N TYR A 87 -12.68 -10.68 5.31
CA TYR A 87 -11.33 -10.25 4.89
C TYR A 87 -11.05 -10.54 3.41
N GLN A 88 -11.50 -11.67 2.86
CA GLN A 88 -11.37 -11.96 1.43
C GLN A 88 -12.11 -10.94 0.56
N LYS A 89 -13.35 -10.56 0.95
CA LYS A 89 -14.12 -9.52 0.24
C LYS A 89 -13.45 -8.15 0.32
N MET A 90 -13.00 -7.75 1.51
CA MET A 90 -12.25 -6.50 1.69
C MET A 90 -10.99 -6.48 0.83
N MET A 91 -10.20 -7.56 0.84
CA MET A 91 -8.97 -7.67 0.07
C MET A 91 -9.23 -7.60 -1.44
N ALA A 92 -10.33 -8.19 -1.91
CA ALA A 92 -10.77 -8.05 -3.31
C ALA A 92 -11.14 -6.59 -3.65
N THR A 93 -11.85 -5.88 -2.76
CA THR A 93 -12.16 -4.44 -2.96
C THR A 93 -10.89 -3.59 -2.99
N ILE A 94 -9.98 -3.77 -2.03
CA ILE A 94 -8.69 -3.06 -1.96
C ILE A 94 -7.86 -3.35 -3.20
N LYS A 95 -7.74 -4.62 -3.61
CA LYS A 95 -7.03 -5.02 -4.84
C LYS A 95 -7.62 -4.34 -6.07
N ASN A 96 -8.93 -4.36 -6.24
CA ASN A 96 -9.57 -3.78 -7.43
C ASN A 96 -9.34 -2.27 -7.51
N ARG A 97 -9.49 -1.54 -6.39
CA ARG A 97 -9.21 -0.10 -6.33
C ARG A 97 -7.72 0.22 -6.55
N ALA A 98 -6.82 -0.56 -5.95
CA ALA A 98 -5.38 -0.35 -6.08
C ALA A 98 -4.92 -0.58 -7.53
N MET A 99 -5.43 -1.64 -8.18
CA MET A 99 -5.20 -1.87 -9.60
C MET A 99 -5.78 -0.75 -10.47
N GLN A 100 -7.01 -0.28 -10.18
CA GLN A 100 -7.61 0.86 -10.91
C GLN A 100 -6.70 2.10 -10.83
N ARG A 101 -6.20 2.48 -9.65
CA ARG A 101 -5.26 3.61 -9.52
C ARG A 101 -3.94 3.37 -10.25
N VAL A 102 -3.44 2.14 -10.24
CA VAL A 102 -2.27 1.75 -11.05
C VAL A 102 -2.52 2.01 -12.55
N PHE A 103 -3.67 1.58 -13.10
CA PHE A 103 -4.07 1.90 -14.48
C PHE A 103 -4.21 3.42 -14.72
N GLU A 104 -4.84 4.16 -13.81
CA GLU A 104 -5.03 5.63 -13.92
C GLU A 104 -3.70 6.40 -13.92
N THR A 105 -2.62 5.83 -13.37
CA THR A 105 -1.27 6.43 -13.42
C THR A 105 -0.44 6.02 -14.63
N MET A 106 -0.90 5.08 -15.47
CA MET A 106 -0.19 4.70 -16.69
C MET A 106 -0.46 5.70 -17.82
N PRO A 107 0.57 6.15 -18.56
CA PRO A 107 0.40 6.83 -19.84
C PRO A 107 -0.43 5.97 -20.82
N GLU A 108 -1.28 6.59 -21.64
CA GLU A 108 -2.16 5.87 -22.57
C GLU A 108 -1.37 4.95 -23.53
N GLN A 109 -0.21 5.40 -24.00
CA GLN A 109 0.73 4.63 -24.83
C GLN A 109 1.26 3.33 -24.17
N ASP A 110 1.25 3.25 -22.83
CA ASP A 110 1.74 2.08 -22.09
C ASP A 110 0.63 1.04 -21.84
N LEU A 111 -0.65 1.41 -22.06
CA LEU A 111 -1.79 0.54 -21.74
C LEU A 111 -1.88 -0.71 -22.62
N ASP A 112 -1.48 -0.64 -23.88
CA ASP A 112 -1.51 -1.80 -24.78
C ASP A 112 -0.35 -2.78 -24.53
N GLU A 113 0.83 -2.25 -24.17
CA GLU A 113 1.94 -3.09 -23.68
C GLU A 113 1.53 -3.79 -22.37
N TRP A 114 0.91 -3.07 -21.45
CA TRP A 114 0.41 -3.60 -20.18
C TRP A 114 -0.65 -4.69 -20.34
N LYS A 115 -1.66 -4.50 -21.22
CA LYS A 115 -2.65 -5.54 -21.55
C LYS A 115 -1.97 -6.83 -22.02
N ARG A 116 -1.01 -6.72 -22.95
CA ARG A 116 -0.26 -7.88 -23.47
C ARG A 116 0.53 -8.60 -22.37
N VAL A 117 1.16 -7.85 -21.46
CA VAL A 117 1.90 -8.40 -20.31
C VAL A 117 0.96 -9.11 -19.32
N LEU A 118 -0.25 -8.56 -19.08
CA LEU A 118 -1.28 -9.22 -18.26
C LEU A 118 -1.84 -10.49 -18.91
N GLU A 119 -2.12 -10.46 -20.22
CA GLU A 119 -2.64 -11.60 -20.98
C GLU A 119 -1.65 -12.77 -21.05
N ALA A 120 -0.35 -12.48 -21.07
CA ALA A 120 0.71 -13.48 -21.00
C ALA A 120 0.76 -14.23 -19.65
N GLY A 121 0.21 -13.63 -18.58
CA GLY A 121 0.18 -14.22 -17.23
C GLY A 121 1.54 -14.39 -16.55
N ASP A 122 2.62 -13.86 -17.13
CA ASP A 122 3.97 -13.97 -16.60
C ASP A 122 4.21 -12.91 -15.52
N GLN A 123 4.21 -13.34 -14.26
CA GLN A 123 4.44 -12.46 -13.10
C GLN A 123 5.80 -11.74 -13.16
N ALA A 124 6.84 -12.35 -13.74
CA ALA A 124 8.15 -11.71 -13.84
C ALA A 124 8.13 -10.56 -14.86
N GLN A 125 7.38 -10.70 -15.97
CA GLN A 125 7.18 -9.60 -16.92
C GLN A 125 6.29 -8.50 -16.35
N ILE A 126 5.24 -8.86 -15.61
CA ILE A 126 4.38 -7.92 -14.87
C ILE A 126 5.24 -7.07 -13.92
N ASP A 127 6.06 -7.72 -13.10
CA ASP A 127 6.93 -7.03 -12.13
C ASP A 127 7.98 -6.14 -12.82
N GLN A 128 8.62 -6.63 -13.89
CA GLN A 128 9.59 -5.85 -14.67
C GLN A 128 8.97 -4.61 -15.32
N PHE A 129 7.77 -4.73 -15.89
CA PHE A 129 7.04 -3.61 -16.50
C PHE A 129 6.75 -2.51 -15.47
N LEU A 130 6.22 -2.90 -14.30
CA LEU A 130 5.91 -1.98 -13.20
C LEU A 130 7.18 -1.30 -12.66
N ILE A 131 8.29 -2.04 -12.50
CA ILE A 131 9.59 -1.49 -12.08
C ILE A 131 10.12 -0.49 -13.12
N ALA A 132 10.07 -0.83 -14.42
CA ALA A 132 10.55 0.04 -15.50
C ALA A 132 9.78 1.37 -15.57
N ARG A 133 8.47 1.35 -15.28
CA ARG A 133 7.63 2.56 -15.18
C ARG A 133 7.62 3.21 -13.80
N LYS A 134 8.40 2.69 -12.84
CA LYS A 134 8.51 3.18 -11.44
C LYS A 134 7.17 3.18 -10.67
N ILE A 135 6.30 2.24 -10.99
CA ILE A 135 4.97 2.10 -10.38
C ILE A 135 5.10 1.26 -9.11
N ASP A 136 5.05 1.93 -7.95
CA ASP A 136 5.01 1.27 -6.65
C ASP A 136 3.60 0.75 -6.34
N VAL A 137 3.30 -0.46 -6.82
CA VAL A 137 2.04 -1.15 -6.55
C VAL A 137 1.79 -1.33 -5.05
N LYS A 138 2.83 -1.60 -4.24
CA LYS A 138 2.67 -1.79 -2.79
C LYS A 138 2.17 -0.52 -2.10
N LYS A 139 2.65 0.64 -2.54
CA LYS A 139 2.14 1.95 -2.09
C LYS A 139 0.66 2.15 -2.42
N PHE A 140 0.19 1.80 -3.62
CA PHE A 140 -1.24 1.87 -3.96
C PHE A 140 -2.07 0.93 -3.09
N PHE A 141 -1.64 -0.32 -2.88
CA PHE A 141 -2.33 -1.24 -1.96
C PHE A 141 -2.40 -0.72 -0.53
N LEU A 142 -1.31 -0.14 -0.01
CA LEU A 142 -1.29 0.48 1.33
C LEU A 142 -2.24 1.68 1.43
N GLN A 143 -2.24 2.55 0.41
CA GLN A 143 -3.15 3.70 0.35
C GLN A 143 -4.61 3.27 0.32
N GLU A 144 -4.97 2.31 -0.54
CA GLU A 144 -6.35 1.80 -0.62
C GLU A 144 -6.77 1.04 0.63
N ALA A 145 -5.87 0.29 1.27
CA ALA A 145 -6.16 -0.37 2.55
C ALA A 145 -6.45 0.65 3.65
N MET A 146 -5.69 1.75 3.73
CA MET A 146 -5.92 2.82 4.69
C MET A 146 -7.21 3.58 4.41
N ILE A 147 -7.48 3.96 3.16
CA ILE A 147 -8.73 4.61 2.75
C ILE A 147 -9.93 3.72 3.09
N TYR A 148 -9.88 2.44 2.72
CA TYR A 148 -10.95 1.47 3.01
C TYR A 148 -11.18 1.30 4.52
N LYS A 149 -10.11 1.27 5.33
CA LYS A 149 -10.21 1.21 6.80
C LYS A 149 -10.91 2.44 7.39
N ILE A 150 -10.62 3.63 6.87
CA ILE A 150 -11.28 4.89 7.25
C ILE A 150 -12.76 4.89 6.82
N GLU A 151 -13.07 4.43 5.60
CA GLU A 151 -14.46 4.31 5.11
C GLU A 151 -15.29 3.39 6.01
N MET A 152 -14.80 2.19 6.33
CA MET A 152 -15.54 1.22 7.16
C MET A 152 -15.72 1.70 8.61
N ALA A 153 -14.71 2.37 9.16
CA ALA A 153 -14.80 3.04 10.45
C ALA A 153 -15.91 4.11 10.45
N GLY A 154 -15.89 5.03 9.48
CA GLY A 154 -16.89 6.09 9.35
C GLY A 154 -18.32 5.57 9.17
N ILE A 155 -18.52 4.59 8.28
CA ILE A 155 -19.83 3.94 8.06
C ILE A 155 -20.36 3.30 9.36
N THR A 156 -19.48 2.70 10.18
CA THR A 156 -19.89 2.11 11.45
C THR A 156 -20.31 3.17 12.47
N GLN A 157 -19.59 4.28 12.57
CA GLN A 157 -19.97 5.38 13.47
C GLN A 157 -21.32 6.00 13.08
N GLU A 158 -21.54 6.22 11.77
CA GLU A 158 -22.80 6.70 11.21
C GLU A 158 -23.97 5.77 11.60
N ALA A 159 -23.81 4.47 11.39
CA ALA A 159 -24.82 3.47 11.74
C ALA A 159 -25.13 3.43 13.25
N LEU A 160 -24.10 3.55 14.11
CA LEU A 160 -24.27 3.60 15.56
C LEU A 160 -25.06 4.85 15.99
N LYS A 161 -24.69 6.04 15.50
CA LYS A 161 -25.40 7.31 15.78
C LYS A 161 -26.88 7.24 15.34
N GLN A 162 -27.15 6.67 14.16
CA GLN A 162 -28.53 6.46 13.67
C GLN A 162 -29.34 5.44 14.48
N SER A 163 -28.69 4.51 15.19
CA SER A 163 -29.37 3.53 16.07
C SER A 163 -29.82 4.13 17.41
N GLN A 164 -29.06 5.10 17.93
CA GLN A 164 -29.35 5.79 19.20
C GLN A 164 -30.52 6.78 19.06
N ASN A 165 -30.60 7.51 17.93
CA ASN A 165 -31.66 8.49 17.65
C ASN A 165 -33.05 7.89 17.38
N LYS A 166 -33.24 6.57 17.56
CA LYS A 166 -34.50 5.84 17.33
C LYS A 166 -35.09 5.24 18.61
N GLN A 167 -34.54 5.57 19.77
CA GLN A 167 -35.02 5.19 21.11
C GLN A 167 -35.62 6.41 21.81
#